data_AF-A0AAU3GDD9-F1
#
_entry.id   AF-A0AAU3GDD9-F1
#
_cell.length_a   1.000
_cell.length_b   1.000
_cell.length_c   1.000
_cell.angle_alpha   90.00
_cell.angle_beta   90.00
_cell.angle_gamma   90.00
#
_symmetry.space_group_name_H-M   'P 1'
#
loop_
_entity.id
_entity.type
_entity.pdbx_description
1 polymer ?
#
loop_
_entity_poly.entity_id
_entity_poly.type
_entity_poly.pdbx_seq_one_letter_code
_entity_poly.pdbx_strand_id
1 'polypeptide(L)'
;MTWKKAMAVTVAAFAACLTASTLPAQPASADPAGVSRTLDWENPADRTVPGTPPSGFLTHIGVAHGVGVVGSPVRDGSYAARFQLDRSDPITSSSKRAEITQFDSQPLNADRWYGFSINLPSSWVSDVAAEIVSQWHHCDTCGGGSPPLALLTQNGHWKIDFRGDIIDLGPYSTGAWTDWAFHVKWRTDTNGVLEVWRNGAPVLSRSGATFAGGPRSPYFKFGIYKWDWAASKPKSTLTQRVMYYDALRLGDERAGLADVSPGSNCGATVPVAGASASTYEPVNPPSQAIDGDLATRWSGQGFGASLILDLGTTRTLCGTKVAWHRGDTRWNDYTVYVSTDGTTYTKTWEGRSTGTTTTPETRLFTTGPRTARYVKISFWQNPENDWASITEAAVLGS
;
A
#
# COMPACT_ATOMS: atom_id res chain seq x y z
N MET A 1 -5.82 -94.90 -1.31
CA MET A 1 -6.87 -94.33 -0.45
C MET A 1 -6.27 -93.22 0.40
N THR A 2 -6.91 -92.05 0.31
CA THR A 2 -6.96 -90.96 1.29
C THR A 2 -5.69 -90.18 1.69
N TRP A 3 -5.80 -88.87 1.39
CA TRP A 3 -5.22 -87.68 2.03
C TRP A 3 -3.92 -87.12 1.44
N LYS A 4 -4.04 -85.94 0.82
CA LYS A 4 -3.22 -84.75 1.17
C LYS A 4 -3.78 -83.45 0.55
N LYS A 5 -4.36 -82.64 1.44
CA LYS A 5 -4.27 -81.17 1.59
C LYS A 5 -4.49 -80.30 0.35
N ALA A 6 -5.68 -79.69 0.30
CA ALA A 6 -5.91 -78.43 -0.39
C ALA A 6 -5.15 -77.30 0.31
N MET A 7 -4.35 -76.55 -0.44
CA MET A 7 -3.79 -75.26 -0.03
C MET A 7 -4.47 -74.21 -0.91
N ALA A 8 -5.43 -73.49 -0.32
CA ALA A 8 -6.04 -72.33 -0.95
C ALA A 8 -5.04 -71.18 -0.91
N VAL A 9 -4.52 -70.78 -2.07
CA VAL A 9 -3.79 -69.52 -2.22
C VAL A 9 -4.85 -68.45 -2.50
N THR A 10 -5.14 -67.66 -1.49
CA THR A 10 -5.98 -66.46 -1.61
C THR A 10 -5.17 -65.40 -2.35
N VAL A 11 -5.50 -65.14 -3.62
CA VAL A 11 -5.00 -63.96 -4.33
C VAL A 11 -5.77 -62.77 -3.77
N ALA A 12 -5.15 -62.04 -2.84
CA ALA A 12 -5.65 -60.74 -2.40
C ALA A 12 -5.49 -59.75 -3.56
N ALA A 13 -6.58 -59.46 -4.26
CA ALA A 13 -6.65 -58.32 -5.16
C ALA A 13 -6.50 -57.05 -4.32
N PHE A 14 -5.34 -56.41 -4.40
CA PHE A 14 -5.18 -55.03 -3.93
C PHE A 14 -5.98 -54.13 -4.87
N ALA A 15 -7.25 -53.91 -4.54
CA ALA A 15 -7.96 -52.73 -5.00
C ALA A 15 -7.27 -51.54 -4.31
N ALA A 16 -6.43 -50.83 -5.07
CA ALA A 16 -5.95 -49.52 -4.67
C ALA A 16 -7.17 -48.59 -4.62
N CYS A 17 -7.80 -48.51 -3.46
CA CYS A 17 -8.78 -47.50 -3.16
C CYS A 17 -8.03 -46.17 -3.15
N LEU A 18 -8.06 -45.45 -4.27
CA LEU A 18 -7.71 -44.04 -4.34
C LEU A 18 -8.77 -43.29 -3.52
N THR A 19 -8.60 -43.30 -2.20
CA THR A 19 -9.25 -42.32 -1.35
C THR A 19 -8.64 -40.98 -1.72
N ALA A 20 -9.37 -40.20 -2.51
CA ALA A 20 -9.09 -38.79 -2.67
C ALA A 20 -9.09 -38.20 -1.25
N SER A 21 -7.91 -37.96 -0.71
CA SER A 21 -7.75 -37.20 0.51
C SER A 21 -8.23 -35.80 0.20
N THR A 22 -9.46 -35.50 0.61
CA THR A 22 -9.91 -34.12 0.74
C THR A 22 -9.10 -33.52 1.89
N LEU A 23 -7.90 -33.03 1.58
CA LEU A 23 -7.24 -32.06 2.43
C LEU A 23 -8.26 -30.92 2.61
N PRO A 24 -8.52 -30.46 3.86
CA PRO A 24 -9.33 -29.29 4.05
C PRO A 24 -8.70 -28.15 3.24
N ALA A 25 -9.51 -27.44 2.45
CA ALA A 25 -9.07 -26.26 1.73
C ALA A 25 -8.41 -25.32 2.75
N GLN A 26 -7.10 -25.17 2.63
CA GLN A 26 -6.34 -24.25 3.44
C GLN A 26 -6.93 -22.86 3.15
N PRO A 27 -7.45 -22.12 4.15
CA PRO A 27 -7.90 -20.75 3.92
C PRO A 27 -6.72 -19.99 3.32
N ALA A 28 -6.98 -19.22 2.26
CA ALA A 28 -5.95 -18.45 1.57
C ALA A 28 -5.19 -17.57 2.57
N SER A 29 -4.01 -18.03 3.02
CA SER A 29 -3.22 -17.29 3.97
C SER A 29 -2.40 -16.23 3.25
N ALA A 30 -2.79 -14.98 3.51
CA ALA A 30 -1.96 -13.78 3.61
C ALA A 30 -1.15 -13.34 2.37
N ASP A 31 -1.58 -12.21 1.82
CA ASP A 31 -0.78 -11.12 1.24
C ASP A 31 0.69 -11.45 0.85
N PRO A 32 0.97 -11.72 -0.43
CA PRO A 32 2.30 -12.09 -0.91
C PRO A 32 3.31 -10.92 -0.99
N ALA A 33 3.00 -9.74 -0.46
CA ALA A 33 3.85 -8.54 -0.58
C ALA A 33 4.46 -8.03 0.73
N GLY A 34 4.04 -8.56 1.87
CA GLY A 34 4.44 -8.03 3.17
C GLY A 34 3.88 -6.65 3.51
N VAL A 35 3.03 -6.04 2.67
CA VAL A 35 2.43 -4.73 2.96
C VAL A 35 1.26 -4.90 3.95
N SER A 36 1.60 -4.90 5.23
CA SER A 36 0.67 -5.09 6.33
C SER A 36 -0.44 -4.02 6.42
N ARG A 37 -0.19 -2.78 5.95
CA ARG A 37 -1.20 -1.72 5.90
C ARG A 37 -0.91 -0.66 4.85
N THR A 38 -1.92 -0.34 4.05
CA THR A 38 -2.01 0.90 3.27
C THR A 38 -3.07 1.80 3.91
N LEU A 39 -2.76 3.08 4.10
CA LEU A 39 -3.78 4.07 4.42
C LEU A 39 -4.19 4.74 3.11
N ASP A 40 -5.29 4.27 2.55
CA ASP A 40 -5.76 4.62 1.21
C ASP A 40 -6.91 5.62 1.30
N TRP A 41 -6.63 6.89 1.02
CA TRP A 41 -7.66 7.93 1.09
C TRP A 41 -8.75 7.78 0.03
N GLU A 42 -8.59 6.92 -0.98
CA GLU A 42 -9.69 6.61 -1.90
C GLU A 42 -10.76 5.76 -1.21
N ASN A 43 -10.35 4.90 -0.28
CA ASN A 43 -11.24 4.07 0.52
C ASN A 43 -12.01 4.92 1.56
N PRO A 44 -13.35 5.00 1.48
CA PRO A 44 -14.14 5.72 2.47
C PRO A 44 -13.92 5.25 3.91
N ALA A 45 -13.53 3.99 4.12
CA ALA A 45 -13.26 3.45 5.46
C ALA A 45 -11.98 4.02 6.11
N ASP A 46 -11.07 4.59 5.32
CA ASP A 46 -9.86 5.26 5.82
C ASP A 46 -10.05 6.79 5.96
N ARG A 47 -11.07 7.38 5.30
CA ARG A 47 -11.40 8.81 5.34
C ARG A 47 -12.30 9.19 6.53
N THR A 48 -11.97 8.70 7.71
CA THR A 48 -12.79 8.92 8.92
C THR A 48 -12.41 10.18 9.69
N VAL A 49 -11.27 10.79 9.38
CA VAL A 49 -10.81 12.04 9.99
C VAL A 49 -11.53 13.26 9.41
N PRO A 50 -11.79 14.32 10.21
CA PRO A 50 -11.38 14.52 11.61
C PRO A 50 -12.24 13.80 12.66
N GLY A 51 -13.29 13.06 12.25
CA GLY A 51 -14.23 12.44 13.18
C GLY A 51 -13.61 11.37 14.08
N THR A 52 -13.07 10.31 13.48
CA THR A 52 -12.38 9.23 14.20
C THR A 52 -11.06 8.87 13.52
N PRO A 53 -10.07 8.33 14.25
CA PRO A 53 -8.86 7.79 13.64
C PRO A 53 -9.19 6.72 12.59
N PRO A 54 -8.42 6.63 11.49
CA PRO A 54 -8.54 5.50 10.57
C PRO A 54 -8.30 4.20 11.33
N SER A 55 -8.99 3.11 10.93
CA SER A 55 -8.83 1.79 11.57
C SER A 55 -7.35 1.43 11.70
N GLY A 56 -6.90 0.86 12.82
CA GLY A 56 -5.48 0.51 13.01
C GLY A 56 -4.58 1.67 13.46
N PHE A 57 -5.11 2.88 13.60
CA PHE A 57 -4.38 4.06 14.07
C PHE A 57 -5.10 4.75 15.24
N LEU A 58 -4.37 5.61 15.93
CA LEU A 58 -4.88 6.62 16.87
C LEU A 58 -4.51 8.02 16.36
N THR A 59 -5.04 9.05 17.03
CA THR A 59 -4.71 10.46 16.74
C THR A 59 -4.23 11.17 17.98
N HIS A 60 -3.18 11.97 17.85
CA HIS A 60 -2.77 12.95 18.85
C HIS A 60 -3.06 14.36 18.31
N ILE A 61 -4.32 14.76 18.43
CA ILE A 61 -4.86 15.99 17.85
C ILE A 61 -5.74 16.67 18.89
N GLY A 62 -5.53 17.97 19.11
CA GLY A 62 -6.27 18.74 20.12
C GLY A 62 -7.53 19.44 19.60
N VAL A 63 -7.69 19.54 18.28
CA VAL A 63 -8.71 20.34 17.59
C VAL A 63 -9.11 19.70 16.26
N ALA A 64 -10.37 19.82 15.86
CA ALA A 64 -10.90 19.15 14.67
C ALA A 64 -10.19 19.54 13.36
N HIS A 65 -9.70 20.78 13.23
CA HIS A 65 -8.96 21.20 12.02
C HIS A 65 -7.57 20.59 11.91
N GLY A 66 -7.07 19.92 12.96
CA GLY A 66 -5.70 19.44 13.03
C GLY A 66 -5.36 18.40 11.95
N VAL A 67 -6.37 17.65 11.51
CA VAL A 67 -6.29 16.74 10.37
C VAL A 67 -7.58 16.82 9.56
N GLY A 68 -7.49 16.67 8.25
CA GLY A 68 -8.66 16.51 7.38
C GLY A 68 -8.28 15.86 6.06
N VAL A 69 -9.26 15.60 5.22
CA VAL A 69 -9.05 15.06 3.87
C VAL A 69 -9.32 16.16 2.84
N VAL A 70 -8.44 16.29 1.86
CA VAL A 70 -8.56 17.27 0.76
C VAL A 70 -8.52 16.58 -0.59
N GLY A 71 -9.11 17.21 -1.61
CA GLY A 71 -9.01 16.77 -3.01
C GLY A 71 -7.87 17.41 -3.79
N SER A 72 -7.10 18.30 -3.17
CA SER A 72 -5.90 18.93 -3.75
C SER A 72 -5.04 19.58 -2.66
N PRO A 73 -3.70 19.48 -2.71
CA PRO A 73 -2.93 18.62 -3.62
C PRO A 73 -3.11 17.13 -3.27
N VAL A 74 -2.88 16.24 -4.24
CA VAL A 74 -2.96 14.77 -4.09
C VAL A 74 -1.73 14.12 -4.73
N ARG A 75 -1.25 13.02 -4.16
CA ARG A 75 -0.12 12.22 -4.70
C ARG A 75 -0.60 10.93 -5.34
N ASP A 76 -1.54 10.25 -4.69
CA ASP A 76 -2.08 8.93 -5.05
C ASP A 76 -3.61 9.02 -5.05
N GLY A 77 -4.23 8.79 -6.20
CA GLY A 77 -5.68 8.93 -6.35
C GLY A 77 -6.20 10.37 -6.38
N SER A 78 -7.26 10.63 -5.62
CA SER A 78 -8.09 11.84 -5.63
C SER A 78 -8.15 12.54 -4.27
N TYR A 79 -7.61 11.93 -3.21
CA TYR A 79 -7.64 12.46 -1.85
C TYR A 79 -6.29 12.36 -1.15
N ALA A 80 -5.99 13.33 -0.29
CA ALA A 80 -4.83 13.30 0.60
C ALA A 80 -5.20 13.81 2.01
N ALA A 81 -4.40 13.44 3.01
CA ALA A 81 -4.53 14.05 4.33
C ALA A 81 -3.88 15.42 4.36
N ARG A 82 -4.58 16.40 4.93
CA ARG A 82 -4.07 17.71 5.31
C ARG A 82 -3.89 17.74 6.81
N PHE A 83 -2.68 18.08 7.26
CA PHE A 83 -2.40 18.38 8.66
C PHE A 83 -2.27 19.88 8.83
N GLN A 84 -2.92 20.43 9.86
CA GLN A 84 -2.75 21.82 10.28
C GLN A 84 -2.42 21.86 11.77
N LEU A 85 -1.52 22.75 12.14
CA LEU A 85 -1.25 23.06 13.54
C LEU A 85 -1.10 24.57 13.67
N ASP A 86 -1.94 25.15 14.52
CA ASP A 86 -1.84 26.55 14.89
C ASP A 86 -1.13 26.67 16.24
N ARG A 87 -0.35 27.73 16.41
CA ARG A 87 0.38 27.97 17.66
C ARG A 87 -0.56 28.17 18.85
N SER A 88 -1.78 28.62 18.60
CA SER A 88 -2.85 28.74 19.60
C SER A 88 -3.50 27.42 19.99
N ASP A 89 -3.31 26.34 19.22
CA ASP A 89 -3.95 25.05 19.50
C ASP A 89 -3.54 24.50 20.88
N PRO A 90 -4.42 23.79 21.60
CA PRO A 90 -4.13 23.29 22.93
C PRO A 90 -2.95 22.30 22.94
N ILE A 91 -2.26 22.24 24.07
CA ILE A 91 -1.23 21.22 24.30
C ILE A 91 -1.88 19.84 24.24
N THR A 92 -1.33 18.97 23.39
CA THR A 92 -1.78 17.59 23.18
C THR A 92 -0.60 16.65 23.41
N SER A 93 -0.77 15.66 24.29
CA SER A 93 0.29 14.72 24.69
C SER A 93 1.59 15.47 25.02
N SER A 94 1.49 16.33 26.05
CA SER A 94 2.55 17.18 26.62
C SER A 94 3.23 18.21 25.71
N SER A 95 2.78 18.40 24.46
CA SER A 95 3.37 19.41 23.56
C SER A 95 2.43 19.88 22.44
N LYS A 96 2.94 20.56 21.41
CA LYS A 96 2.17 21.06 20.25
C LYS A 96 2.27 20.09 19.08
N ARG A 97 1.16 19.46 18.70
CA ARG A 97 1.13 18.42 17.67
C ARG A 97 -0.23 18.24 17.02
N ALA A 98 -0.21 17.74 15.79
CA ALA A 98 -1.34 17.16 15.08
C ALA A 98 -0.81 15.93 14.33
N GLU A 99 -0.97 14.74 14.91
CA GLU A 99 -0.39 13.50 14.38
C GLU A 99 -1.39 12.35 14.34
N ILE A 100 -1.25 11.48 13.34
CA ILE A 100 -1.80 10.11 13.34
C ILE A 100 -0.68 9.16 13.80
N THR A 101 -1.02 8.12 14.56
CA THR A 101 -0.05 7.20 15.15
C THR A 101 -0.47 5.75 15.03
N GLN A 102 0.47 4.86 14.74
CA GLN A 102 0.28 3.43 14.96
C GLN A 102 0.14 3.14 16.46
N PHE A 103 -0.43 1.98 16.78
CA PHE A 103 -0.39 1.43 18.12
C PHE A 103 1.04 1.03 18.52
N ASP A 104 1.37 1.19 19.81
CA ASP A 104 2.57 0.61 20.44
C ASP A 104 2.43 -0.91 20.56
N SER A 105 2.54 -1.60 19.42
CA SER A 105 2.33 -3.04 19.29
C SER A 105 3.33 -3.70 18.35
N GLN A 106 4.43 -3.03 17.98
CA GLN A 106 5.40 -3.59 17.04
C GLN A 106 6.17 -4.75 17.69
N PRO A 107 6.35 -5.88 17.00
CA PRO A 107 7.17 -7.00 17.51
C PRO A 107 8.58 -6.54 17.86
N LEU A 108 9.17 -7.14 18.90
CA LEU A 108 10.58 -6.93 19.19
C LEU A 108 11.45 -7.34 18.00
N ASN A 109 12.48 -6.54 17.76
CA ASN A 109 13.41 -6.72 16.66
C ASN A 109 12.78 -6.70 15.26
N ALA A 110 11.64 -6.01 15.10
CA ALA A 110 10.93 -5.94 13.83
C ALA A 110 11.82 -5.42 12.68
N ASP A 111 11.66 -6.04 11.53
CA ASP A 111 12.14 -5.60 10.23
C ASP A 111 10.94 -4.98 9.49
N ARG A 112 11.05 -3.71 9.12
CA ARG A 112 9.90 -2.91 8.67
C ARG A 112 10.27 -2.00 7.51
N TRP A 113 9.32 -1.89 6.59
CA TRP A 113 9.35 -0.98 5.46
C TRP A 113 8.26 0.08 5.61
N TYR A 114 8.58 1.31 5.27
CA TYR A 114 7.66 2.44 5.32
C TYR A 114 7.79 3.22 4.03
N GLY A 115 6.69 3.57 3.41
CA GLY A 115 6.69 4.48 2.27
C GLY A 115 5.55 5.48 2.40
N PHE A 116 5.83 6.74 2.09
CA PHE A 116 4.86 7.82 2.17
C PHE A 116 5.32 9.07 1.43
N SER A 117 4.39 9.93 1.08
CA SER A 117 4.67 11.20 0.43
C SER A 117 4.28 12.38 1.30
N ILE A 118 5.11 13.42 1.28
CA ILE A 118 4.87 14.67 1.99
C ILE A 118 4.85 15.83 0.98
N ASN A 119 3.82 16.67 1.05
CA ASN A 119 3.81 17.96 0.35
C ASN A 119 3.93 19.09 1.38
N LEU A 120 5.01 19.87 1.26
CA LEU A 120 5.12 21.17 1.89
C LEU A 120 4.54 22.18 0.89
N PRO A 121 3.38 22.82 1.15
CA PRO A 121 2.77 23.73 0.18
C PRO A 121 3.69 24.90 -0.16
N SER A 122 3.43 25.61 -1.26
CA SER A 122 4.17 26.83 -1.62
C SER A 122 4.16 27.90 -0.52
N SER A 123 3.16 27.88 0.38
CA SER A 123 3.06 28.72 1.57
C SER A 123 3.94 28.28 2.74
N TRP A 124 4.66 27.16 2.64
CA TRP A 124 5.55 26.66 3.69
C TRP A 124 6.80 27.53 3.78
N VAL A 125 7.01 28.15 4.96
CA VAL A 125 8.14 29.04 5.23
C VAL A 125 9.17 28.35 6.11
N SER A 126 10.44 28.47 5.73
CA SER A 126 11.58 28.00 6.52
C SER A 126 11.58 28.57 7.93
N ASP A 127 11.97 27.75 8.90
CA ASP A 127 11.99 28.09 10.31
C ASP A 127 13.28 27.59 10.96
N VAL A 128 13.78 28.37 11.90
CA VAL A 128 14.96 28.06 12.70
C VAL A 128 14.66 26.99 13.74
N ALA A 129 13.41 26.94 14.21
CA ALA A 129 12.93 25.89 15.07
C ALA A 129 12.55 24.66 14.24
N ALA A 130 13.13 23.50 14.60
CA ALA A 130 12.77 22.25 13.96
C ALA A 130 11.32 21.84 14.28
N GLU A 131 10.74 21.08 13.36
CA GLU A 131 9.56 20.26 13.62
C GLU A 131 9.78 18.86 13.07
N ILE A 132 9.14 17.87 13.69
CA ILE A 132 9.08 16.51 13.19
C ILE A 132 7.85 16.39 12.29
N VAL A 133 8.05 15.77 11.12
CA VAL A 133 6.97 15.49 10.15
C VAL A 133 6.61 14.00 10.11
N SER A 134 7.54 13.13 10.52
CA SER A 134 7.34 11.68 10.70
C SER A 134 8.31 11.17 11.77
N GLN A 135 7.88 10.27 12.65
CA GLN A 135 8.73 9.74 13.72
C GLN A 135 8.42 8.28 14.04
N TRP A 136 9.42 7.60 14.59
CA TRP A 136 9.29 6.27 15.16
C TRP A 136 9.51 6.38 16.66
N HIS A 137 8.41 6.44 17.40
CA HIS A 137 8.41 6.67 18.84
C HIS A 137 8.77 5.37 19.57
N HIS A 138 9.60 5.48 20.62
CA HIS A 138 10.24 4.30 21.21
C HIS A 138 9.21 3.33 21.85
N CYS A 139 8.36 3.80 22.77
CA CYS A 139 7.28 3.07 23.42
C CYS A 139 6.45 4.03 24.30
N ASP A 140 5.24 3.64 24.70
CA ASP A 140 4.35 4.50 25.51
C ASP A 140 4.58 4.35 27.03
N THR A 141 5.03 3.18 27.48
CA THR A 141 5.08 2.82 28.91
C THR A 141 6.47 2.80 29.53
N CYS A 142 7.52 3.20 28.81
CA CYS A 142 8.91 3.10 29.27
C CYS A 142 9.57 4.45 29.58
N GLY A 143 8.76 5.42 30.03
CA GLY A 143 9.26 6.63 30.69
C GLY A 143 9.47 7.85 29.81
N GLY A 144 9.01 7.81 28.55
CA GLY A 144 9.17 8.92 27.62
C GLY A 144 10.61 9.06 27.11
N GLY A 145 10.81 9.84 26.05
CA GLY A 145 12.13 10.07 25.46
C GLY A 145 12.04 10.52 24.00
N SER A 146 13.15 11.02 23.47
CA SER A 146 13.24 11.34 22.04
C SER A 146 13.03 10.08 21.20
N PRO A 147 12.34 10.18 20.05
CA PRO A 147 12.22 9.05 19.15
C PRO A 147 13.62 8.63 18.66
N PRO A 148 13.93 7.32 18.56
CA PRO A 148 15.20 6.85 17.99
C PRO A 148 15.38 7.21 16.51
N LEU A 149 14.28 7.51 15.80
CA LEU A 149 14.31 7.97 14.42
C LEU A 149 13.21 9.01 14.19
N ALA A 150 13.55 10.12 13.56
CA ALA A 150 12.58 11.10 13.08
C ALA A 150 13.04 11.78 11.79
N LEU A 151 12.08 12.13 10.94
CA LEU A 151 12.23 13.01 9.78
C LEU A 151 11.75 14.41 10.17
N LEU A 152 12.56 15.42 9.88
CA LEU A 152 12.38 16.80 10.32
C LEU A 152 12.50 17.78 9.17
N THR A 153 11.89 18.95 9.35
CA THR A 153 12.23 20.18 8.63
C THR A 153 12.86 21.19 9.59
N GLN A 154 13.96 21.80 9.16
CA GLN A 154 14.62 22.88 9.89
C GLN A 154 15.54 23.66 8.94
N ASN A 155 15.57 24.99 9.04
CA ASN A 155 16.45 25.86 8.26
C ASN A 155 16.38 25.61 6.74
N GLY A 156 15.20 25.29 6.19
CA GLY A 156 15.04 25.06 4.75
C GLY A 156 15.42 23.65 4.28
N HIS A 157 15.79 22.77 5.20
CA HIS A 157 16.37 21.46 4.90
C HIS A 157 15.50 20.34 5.45
N TRP A 158 15.53 19.20 4.75
CA TRP A 158 15.14 17.92 5.30
C TRP A 158 16.27 17.40 6.19
N LYS A 159 15.93 16.91 7.38
CA LYS A 159 16.90 16.30 8.30
C LYS A 159 16.36 15.01 8.88
N ILE A 160 17.26 14.13 9.29
CA ILE A 160 16.95 12.98 10.12
C ILE A 160 17.59 13.18 11.49
N ASP A 161 16.82 12.93 12.55
CA ASP A 161 17.38 12.62 13.87
C ASP A 161 17.42 11.11 13.97
N PHE A 162 18.63 10.54 14.02
CA PHE A 162 18.83 9.12 14.22
C PHE A 162 19.63 8.92 15.50
N ARG A 163 18.92 8.51 16.56
CA ARG A 163 19.47 8.27 17.90
C ARG A 163 20.23 9.48 18.48
N GLY A 164 19.78 10.69 18.19
CA GLY A 164 20.37 11.95 18.64
C GLY A 164 21.39 12.54 17.67
N ASP A 165 21.74 11.83 16.59
CA ASP A 165 22.58 12.37 15.52
C ASP A 165 21.72 13.06 14.46
N ILE A 166 21.98 14.34 14.22
CA ILE A 166 21.24 15.15 13.24
C ILE A 166 21.95 15.09 11.90
N ILE A 167 21.32 14.42 10.94
CA ILE A 167 21.82 14.21 9.59
C ILE A 167 21.07 15.14 8.62
N ASP A 168 21.79 16.01 7.93
CA ASP A 168 21.23 16.89 6.89
C ASP A 168 21.07 16.12 5.57
N LEU A 169 19.85 16.09 5.03
CA LEU A 169 19.52 15.44 3.74
C LEU A 169 19.37 16.44 2.58
N GLY A 170 19.77 17.69 2.82
CA GLY A 170 19.74 18.77 1.86
C GLY A 170 18.42 19.56 1.85
N PRO A 171 18.32 20.57 0.97
CA PRO A 171 17.18 21.46 0.92
C PRO A 171 15.88 20.73 0.56
N TYR A 172 14.77 21.20 1.12
CA TYR A 172 13.44 20.82 0.66
C TYR A 172 12.96 21.76 -0.45
N SER A 173 11.98 21.29 -1.23
CA SER A 173 11.22 22.12 -2.17
C SER A 173 9.81 22.29 -1.64
N THR A 174 9.16 23.41 -1.96
CA THR A 174 7.76 23.67 -1.63
C THR A 174 6.89 23.57 -2.89
N GLY A 175 5.59 23.32 -2.70
CA GLY A 175 4.61 23.15 -3.78
C GLY A 175 4.68 21.82 -4.53
N ALA A 176 5.57 20.91 -4.12
CA ALA A 176 5.75 19.60 -4.74
C ALA A 176 5.74 18.48 -3.69
N TRP A 177 5.31 17.30 -4.12
CA TRP A 177 5.41 16.09 -3.30
C TRP A 177 6.86 15.61 -3.23
N THR A 178 7.28 15.19 -2.04
CA THR A 178 8.52 14.45 -1.80
C THR A 178 8.16 13.06 -1.35
N ASP A 179 8.61 12.06 -2.10
CA ASP A 179 8.37 10.66 -1.81
C ASP A 179 9.49 10.13 -0.91
N TRP A 180 9.12 9.43 0.14
CA TRP A 180 10.04 8.83 1.09
C TRP A 180 9.81 7.33 1.17
N ALA A 181 10.91 6.58 1.28
CA ALA A 181 10.88 5.20 1.72
C ALA A 181 11.95 4.98 2.80
N PHE A 182 11.61 4.16 3.79
CA PHE A 182 12.49 3.77 4.90
C PHE A 182 12.46 2.25 5.05
N HIS A 183 13.62 1.66 5.24
CA HIS A 183 13.78 0.28 5.72
C HIS A 183 14.51 0.34 7.05
N VAL A 184 13.89 -0.23 8.08
CA VAL A 184 14.47 -0.22 9.42
C VAL A 184 14.41 -1.62 10.02
N LYS A 185 15.59 -2.14 10.35
CA LYS A 185 15.73 -3.33 11.19
C LYS A 185 15.99 -2.86 12.61
N TRP A 186 14.95 -2.91 13.43
CA TRP A 186 15.02 -2.49 14.82
C TRP A 186 15.89 -3.47 15.60
N ARG A 187 17.05 -3.04 16.08
CA ARG A 187 18.02 -3.87 16.81
C ARG A 187 18.76 -3.04 17.84
N THR A 188 19.13 -3.69 18.95
CA THR A 188 20.01 -3.13 19.98
C THR A 188 21.48 -3.51 19.75
N ASP A 189 21.74 -4.41 18.80
CA ASP A 189 23.06 -4.93 18.44
C ASP A 189 23.55 -4.38 17.09
N THR A 190 24.67 -4.90 16.59
CA THR A 190 25.27 -4.45 15.33
C THR A 190 24.51 -4.86 14.08
N ASN A 191 23.42 -5.65 14.20
CA ASN A 191 22.68 -6.20 13.07
C ASN A 191 21.50 -5.31 12.64
N GLY A 192 21.33 -4.13 13.25
CA GLY A 192 20.33 -3.16 12.82
C GLY A 192 20.71 -2.46 11.52
N VAL A 193 19.70 -1.96 10.84
CA VAL A 193 19.80 -1.33 9.53
C VAL A 193 18.84 -0.14 9.50
N LEU A 194 19.31 0.98 8.95
CA LEU A 194 18.48 2.10 8.51
C LEU A 194 18.88 2.44 7.09
N GLU A 195 17.95 2.32 6.17
CA GLU A 195 18.10 2.77 4.79
C GLU A 195 16.96 3.73 4.44
N VAL A 196 17.28 4.79 3.72
CA VAL A 196 16.33 5.86 3.39
C VAL A 196 16.48 6.26 1.93
N TRP A 197 15.34 6.39 1.25
CA TRP A 197 15.23 6.88 -0.11
C TRP A 197 14.37 8.14 -0.15
N ARG A 198 14.78 9.09 -0.99
CA ARG A 198 14.04 10.30 -1.33
C ARG A 198 13.80 10.32 -2.83
N ASN A 199 12.55 10.41 -3.26
CA ASN A 199 12.15 10.38 -4.66
C ASN A 199 12.76 9.19 -5.43
N GLY A 200 12.78 8.01 -4.80
CA GLY A 200 13.34 6.78 -5.34
C GLY A 200 14.88 6.67 -5.29
N ALA A 201 15.60 7.75 -4.98
CA ALA A 201 17.06 7.73 -4.87
C ALA A 201 17.51 7.47 -3.42
N PRO A 202 18.50 6.58 -3.17
CA PRO A 202 19.02 6.36 -1.82
C PRO A 202 19.73 7.62 -1.31
N VAL A 203 19.43 8.02 -0.07
CA VAL A 203 20.01 9.22 0.58
C VAL A 203 20.70 8.93 1.91
N LEU A 204 20.39 7.80 2.55
CA LEU A 204 21.05 7.39 3.79
C LEU A 204 21.11 5.86 3.88
N SER A 205 22.25 5.34 4.33
CA SER A 205 22.39 3.95 4.77
C SER A 205 23.27 3.93 6.03
N ARG A 206 22.81 3.20 7.04
CA ARG A 206 23.49 2.98 8.32
C ARG A 206 23.26 1.54 8.76
N SER A 207 24.27 0.97 9.39
CA SER A 207 24.17 -0.30 10.11
C SER A 207 24.56 -0.10 11.58
N GLY A 208 24.19 -1.04 12.43
CA GLY A 208 24.42 -0.97 13.87
C GLY A 208 23.12 -0.87 14.67
N ALA A 209 23.22 -0.57 15.97
CA ALA A 209 22.05 -0.44 16.81
C ALA A 209 21.15 0.71 16.31
N THR A 210 19.86 0.42 16.09
CA THR A 210 18.86 1.36 15.58
C THR A 210 17.95 1.91 16.67
N PHE A 211 17.95 1.31 17.87
CA PHE A 211 17.27 1.84 19.05
C PHE A 211 17.92 1.35 20.35
N ALA A 212 17.56 1.96 21.48
CA ALA A 212 18.14 1.67 22.79
C ALA A 212 17.53 0.45 23.52
N GLY A 213 16.53 -0.20 22.92
CA GLY A 213 15.73 -1.26 23.55
C GLY A 213 14.41 -0.74 24.11
N GLY A 214 13.60 -1.66 24.61
CA GLY A 214 12.25 -1.43 25.09
C GLY A 214 11.46 -2.73 25.10
N PRO A 215 10.20 -2.72 25.59
CA PRO A 215 9.35 -3.91 25.55
C PRO A 215 8.89 -4.27 24.14
N ARG A 216 9.01 -3.35 23.17
CA ARG A 216 8.60 -3.45 21.77
C ARG A 216 9.55 -2.67 20.87
N SER A 217 9.46 -2.91 19.56
CA SER A 217 10.12 -2.03 18.59
C SER A 217 9.39 -0.68 18.47
N PRO A 218 10.08 0.39 18.04
CA PRO A 218 9.46 1.70 17.82
C PRO A 218 8.28 1.66 16.84
N TYR A 219 7.25 2.48 17.10
CA TYR A 219 6.03 2.56 16.28
C TYR A 219 5.95 3.89 15.51
N PHE A 220 5.33 3.86 14.34
CA PHE A 220 5.31 5.01 13.42
C PHE A 220 4.24 6.05 13.77
N LYS A 221 4.59 7.32 13.59
CA LYS A 221 3.68 8.48 13.67
C LYS A 221 3.98 9.45 12.53
N PHE A 222 2.96 10.14 12.06
CA PHE A 222 3.09 11.12 10.99
C PHE A 222 2.11 12.29 11.17
N GLY A 223 2.50 13.46 10.67
CA GLY A 223 1.77 14.71 10.85
C GLY A 223 2.73 15.83 11.27
N ILE A 224 2.33 16.72 12.16
CA ILE A 224 3.15 17.84 12.62
C ILE A 224 3.42 17.68 14.11
N TYR A 225 4.70 17.66 14.51
CA TYR A 225 5.10 17.81 15.90
C TYR A 225 6.11 18.96 16.07
N LYS A 226 5.66 20.08 16.67
CA LYS A 226 6.42 21.33 16.76
C LYS A 226 6.61 21.77 18.21
N TRP A 227 7.49 21.07 18.92
CA TRP A 227 7.69 21.25 20.36
C TRP A 227 8.16 22.65 20.77
N ASP A 228 8.87 23.37 19.89
CA ASP A 228 9.32 24.75 20.16
C ASP A 228 8.15 25.65 20.55
N TRP A 229 6.97 25.49 19.94
CA TRP A 229 5.78 26.29 20.26
C TRP A 229 5.19 26.05 21.65
N ALA A 230 5.61 25.01 22.37
CA ALA A 230 5.27 24.78 23.77
C ALA A 230 6.27 25.43 24.75
N ALA A 231 7.41 25.91 24.26
CA ALA A 231 8.44 26.53 25.10
C ALA A 231 7.98 27.89 25.65
N SER A 232 8.53 28.29 26.79
CA SER A 232 8.27 29.61 27.38
C SER A 232 8.80 30.77 26.52
N LYS A 233 9.86 30.50 25.75
CA LYS A 233 10.50 31.44 24.80
C LYS A 233 10.79 30.70 23.49
N PRO A 234 9.78 30.50 22.63
CA PRO A 234 9.95 29.80 21.36
C PRO A 234 10.86 30.57 20.42
N LYS A 235 11.68 29.85 19.65
CA LYS A 235 12.55 30.42 18.62
C LYS A 235 11.77 30.77 17.35
N SER A 236 10.70 30.01 17.06
CA SER A 236 9.83 30.23 15.92
C SER A 236 9.00 31.50 16.05
N THR A 237 9.00 32.31 15.01
CA THR A 237 8.06 33.44 14.85
C THR A 237 6.77 33.03 14.13
N LEU A 238 6.73 31.83 13.56
CA LEU A 238 5.60 31.34 12.79
C LEU A 238 4.46 30.93 13.73
N THR A 239 3.23 31.08 13.23
CA THR A 239 2.00 30.84 14.00
C THR A 239 1.16 29.70 13.45
N GLN A 240 1.47 29.20 12.25
CA GLN A 240 0.75 28.12 11.60
C GLN A 240 1.68 27.21 10.80
N ARG A 241 1.33 25.93 10.76
CA ARG A 241 1.91 24.89 9.90
C ARG A 241 0.78 24.18 9.17
N VAL A 242 0.96 23.99 7.87
CA VAL A 242 0.06 23.19 7.03
C VAL A 242 0.92 22.33 6.13
N MET A 243 0.70 21.02 6.14
CA MET A 243 1.36 20.06 5.23
C MET A 243 0.35 19.01 4.76
N TYR A 244 0.70 18.29 3.71
CA TYR A 244 -0.10 17.18 3.21
C TYR A 244 0.68 15.88 3.24
N TYR A 245 -0.07 14.78 3.42
CA TYR A 245 0.46 13.44 3.58
C TYR A 245 -0.38 12.45 2.78
N ASP A 246 0.27 11.57 2.04
CA ASP A 246 -0.40 10.65 1.12
C ASP A 246 0.47 9.40 0.85
N ALA A 247 -0.08 8.42 0.12
CA ALA A 247 0.60 7.23 -0.37
C ALA A 247 1.27 6.37 0.73
N LEU A 248 0.68 6.33 1.94
CA LEU A 248 1.24 5.62 3.09
C LEU A 248 1.11 4.10 2.93
N ARG A 249 2.25 3.41 2.90
CA ARG A 249 2.38 1.94 2.86
C ARG A 249 3.31 1.48 3.99
N LEU A 250 2.87 0.49 4.75
CA LEU A 250 3.57 -0.08 5.90
C LEU A 250 3.81 -1.56 5.66
N GLY A 251 5.07 -1.92 5.46
CA GLY A 251 5.53 -3.28 5.18
C GLY A 251 6.19 -3.97 6.37
N ASP A 252 6.05 -5.28 6.42
CA ASP A 252 6.78 -6.21 7.29
C ASP A 252 8.04 -6.76 6.60
N GLU A 253 8.69 -7.75 7.20
CA GLU A 253 9.93 -8.36 6.72
C GLU A 253 9.84 -9.03 5.33
N ARG A 254 8.62 -9.22 4.80
CA ARG A 254 8.38 -9.79 3.47
C ARG A 254 8.28 -8.73 2.38
N ALA A 255 8.17 -7.45 2.76
CA ALA A 255 8.14 -6.32 1.83
C ALA A 255 9.55 -5.92 1.39
N GLY A 256 9.63 -5.21 0.28
CA GLY A 256 10.83 -4.52 -0.18
C GLY A 256 10.54 -3.08 -0.62
N LEU A 257 11.58 -2.40 -1.10
CA LEU A 257 11.50 -0.99 -1.52
C LEU A 257 10.37 -0.74 -2.53
N ALA A 258 10.22 -1.61 -3.52
CA ALA A 258 9.20 -1.47 -4.55
C ALA A 258 7.76 -1.58 -4.02
N ASP A 259 7.55 -2.39 -2.97
CA ASP A 259 6.21 -2.61 -2.39
C ASP A 259 5.72 -1.38 -1.61
N VAL A 260 6.64 -0.59 -1.03
CA VAL A 260 6.28 0.60 -0.23
C VAL A 260 6.51 1.93 -0.94
N SER A 261 7.36 2.00 -1.97
CA SER A 261 7.74 3.27 -2.60
C SER A 261 6.53 4.03 -3.14
N PRO A 262 6.29 5.27 -2.66
CA PRO A 262 5.30 6.14 -3.25
C PRO A 262 5.70 6.51 -4.68
N GLY A 263 4.71 6.73 -5.53
CA GLY A 263 4.99 7.48 -6.73
C GLY A 263 5.56 6.74 -7.93
N SER A 264 5.50 5.41 -7.93
CA SER A 264 5.25 4.70 -9.18
C SER A 264 4.08 5.39 -9.91
N ASN A 265 4.20 5.71 -11.20
CA ASN A 265 3.19 6.51 -11.94
C ASN A 265 1.88 5.72 -12.14
N CYS A 266 1.16 5.45 -11.06
CA CYS A 266 -0.02 4.61 -11.06
C CYS A 266 -1.28 5.30 -11.59
N GLY A 267 -1.18 6.57 -12.00
CA GLY A 267 -2.25 7.29 -12.71
C GLY A 267 -2.17 7.21 -14.23
N ALA A 268 -1.00 6.86 -14.79
CA ALA A 268 -0.79 6.79 -16.23
C ALA A 268 -1.21 5.42 -16.77
N THR A 269 -1.87 5.40 -17.92
CA THR A 269 -2.14 4.17 -18.66
C THR A 269 -0.91 3.74 -19.43
N VAL A 270 -0.49 2.49 -19.30
CA VAL A 270 0.57 1.93 -20.13
C VAL A 270 -0.02 1.38 -21.44
N PRO A 271 0.68 1.50 -22.58
CA PRO A 271 0.24 0.91 -23.84
C PRO A 271 0.09 -0.60 -23.74
N VAL A 272 -1.06 -1.12 -24.17
CA VAL A 272 -1.31 -2.56 -24.35
C VAL A 272 -0.97 -2.91 -25.79
N ALA A 273 -0.07 -3.87 -26.00
CA ALA A 273 0.38 -4.31 -27.32
C ALA A 273 -0.61 -5.31 -27.96
N GLY A 274 -1.35 -6.07 -27.15
CA GLY A 274 -2.40 -6.96 -27.61
C GLY A 274 -3.20 -7.58 -26.48
N ALA A 275 -4.31 -8.21 -26.84
CA ALA A 275 -5.17 -8.94 -25.92
C ALA A 275 -5.46 -10.35 -26.44
N SER A 276 -5.54 -11.30 -25.52
CA SER A 276 -6.03 -12.67 -25.74
C SER A 276 -7.01 -13.04 -24.63
N ALA A 277 -7.68 -14.19 -24.76
CA ALA A 277 -8.60 -14.66 -23.73
C ALA A 277 -8.61 -16.18 -23.63
N SER A 278 -8.99 -16.70 -22.46
CA SER A 278 -9.16 -18.14 -22.26
C SER A 278 -10.37 -18.69 -23.03
N THR A 279 -11.43 -17.89 -23.14
CA THR A 279 -12.67 -18.20 -23.88
C THR A 279 -13.22 -16.89 -24.44
N TYR A 280 -13.91 -16.96 -25.59
CA TYR A 280 -14.67 -15.84 -26.13
C TYR A 280 -15.70 -16.30 -27.15
N GLU A 281 -16.77 -15.51 -27.33
CA GLU A 281 -17.66 -15.66 -28.50
C GLU A 281 -17.10 -14.91 -29.71
N PRO A 282 -17.23 -15.42 -30.95
CA PRO A 282 -16.61 -14.81 -32.12
C PRO A 282 -16.99 -13.35 -32.39
N VAL A 283 -18.19 -12.92 -31.98
CA VAL A 283 -18.69 -11.56 -32.21
C VAL A 283 -18.10 -10.54 -31.23
N ASN A 284 -17.57 -11.01 -30.09
CA ASN A 284 -17.03 -10.21 -29.00
C ASN A 284 -15.60 -10.71 -28.62
N PRO A 285 -14.63 -10.63 -29.56
CA PRO A 285 -13.25 -11.09 -29.36
C PRO A 285 -12.48 -10.21 -28.35
N PRO A 286 -11.34 -10.70 -27.79
CA PRO A 286 -10.54 -9.96 -26.81
C PRO A 286 -10.03 -8.59 -27.31
N SER A 287 -9.86 -8.40 -28.62
CA SER A 287 -9.41 -7.12 -29.19
C SER A 287 -10.40 -5.98 -28.95
N GLN A 288 -11.69 -6.29 -28.79
CA GLN A 288 -12.73 -5.29 -28.51
C GLN A 288 -12.71 -4.77 -27.06
N ALA A 289 -11.85 -5.31 -26.19
CA ALA A 289 -11.67 -4.77 -24.84
C ALA A 289 -10.52 -3.74 -24.75
N ILE A 290 -9.86 -3.42 -25.87
CA ILE A 290 -8.70 -2.52 -25.92
C ILE A 290 -8.73 -1.59 -27.16
N ASP A 291 -9.90 -1.40 -27.77
CA ASP A 291 -10.08 -0.65 -29.02
C ASP A 291 -10.50 0.82 -28.80
N GLY A 292 -10.78 1.21 -27.55
CA GLY A 292 -11.22 2.55 -27.16
C GLY A 292 -12.71 2.80 -27.38
N ASP A 293 -13.51 1.78 -27.70
CA ASP A 293 -14.94 1.90 -27.96
C ASP A 293 -15.78 1.18 -26.88
N LEU A 294 -16.43 1.95 -26.01
CA LEU A 294 -17.32 1.41 -24.98
C LEU A 294 -18.58 0.70 -25.53
N ALA A 295 -18.85 0.76 -26.84
CA ALA A 295 -19.93 0.03 -27.49
C ALA A 295 -19.58 -1.41 -27.88
N THR A 296 -18.28 -1.72 -28.06
CA THR A 296 -17.78 -3.07 -28.32
C THR A 296 -17.38 -3.74 -27.00
N ARG A 297 -17.10 -5.05 -27.01
CA ARG A 297 -16.66 -5.77 -25.81
C ARG A 297 -15.95 -7.07 -26.12
N TRP A 298 -15.09 -7.50 -25.22
CA TRP A 298 -14.80 -8.92 -25.06
C TRP A 298 -15.96 -9.60 -24.31
N SER A 299 -16.32 -10.83 -24.68
CA SER A 299 -17.22 -11.66 -23.87
C SER A 299 -16.79 -13.13 -23.85
N GLY A 300 -16.52 -13.65 -22.65
CA GLY A 300 -16.12 -15.04 -22.40
C GLY A 300 -17.04 -15.72 -21.37
N GLN A 301 -17.30 -17.01 -21.57
CA GLN A 301 -18.21 -17.78 -20.73
C GLN A 301 -17.48 -18.71 -19.75
N GLY A 302 -18.03 -18.84 -18.55
CA GLY A 302 -17.65 -19.81 -17.53
C GLY A 302 -16.80 -19.24 -16.39
N PHE A 303 -16.79 -19.96 -15.27
CA PHE A 303 -15.93 -19.64 -14.14
C PHE A 303 -14.46 -19.65 -14.57
N GLY A 304 -13.71 -18.60 -14.24
CA GLY A 304 -12.32 -18.42 -14.63
C GLY A 304 -12.11 -17.89 -16.05
N ALA A 305 -13.18 -17.55 -16.80
CA ALA A 305 -13.06 -16.86 -18.08
C ALA A 305 -12.20 -15.60 -17.90
N SER A 306 -11.14 -15.48 -18.70
CA SER A 306 -10.11 -14.48 -18.46
C SER A 306 -9.72 -13.71 -19.72
N LEU A 307 -9.60 -12.39 -19.59
CA LEU A 307 -8.94 -11.51 -20.54
C LEU A 307 -7.47 -11.35 -20.13
N ILE A 308 -6.56 -11.49 -21.08
CA ILE A 308 -5.11 -11.38 -20.87
C ILE A 308 -4.59 -10.25 -21.76
N LEU A 309 -4.04 -9.22 -21.13
CA LEU A 309 -3.41 -8.08 -21.78
C LEU A 309 -1.89 -8.32 -21.83
N ASP A 310 -1.29 -8.23 -23.02
CA ASP A 310 0.17 -8.23 -23.23
C ASP A 310 0.64 -6.81 -23.50
N LEU A 311 1.57 -6.31 -22.68
CA LEU A 311 2.14 -4.97 -22.82
C LEU A 311 3.33 -4.92 -23.80
N GLY A 312 3.73 -6.06 -24.37
CA GLY A 312 4.85 -6.24 -25.28
C GLY A 312 6.22 -6.23 -24.61
N THR A 313 6.35 -5.51 -23.50
CA THR A 313 7.55 -5.45 -22.66
C THR A 313 7.18 -5.40 -21.19
N THR A 314 8.13 -5.77 -20.34
CA THR A 314 7.99 -5.67 -18.89
C THR A 314 7.99 -4.20 -18.47
N ARG A 315 7.03 -3.80 -17.63
CA ARG A 315 6.84 -2.45 -17.10
C ARG A 315 6.55 -2.51 -15.60
N THR A 316 6.60 -1.36 -14.94
CA THR A 316 6.13 -1.27 -13.55
C THR A 316 4.63 -0.98 -13.57
N LEU A 317 3.84 -1.96 -13.14
CA LEU A 317 2.38 -1.91 -13.17
C LEU A 317 1.82 -1.67 -11.78
N CYS A 318 0.72 -0.93 -11.69
CA CYS A 318 0.12 -0.57 -10.41
C CYS A 318 -1.33 -1.02 -10.26
N GLY A 319 -2.01 -1.35 -11.35
CA GLY A 319 -3.45 -1.51 -11.32
C GLY A 319 -4.06 -1.67 -12.70
N THR A 320 -5.38 -1.69 -12.71
CA THR A 320 -6.20 -1.78 -13.92
C THR A 320 -7.31 -0.74 -13.89
N LYS A 321 -7.78 -0.36 -15.08
CA LYS A 321 -9.08 0.28 -15.28
C LYS A 321 -9.94 -0.66 -16.08
N VAL A 322 -11.13 -1.00 -15.59
CA VAL A 322 -12.03 -1.96 -16.24
C VAL A 322 -13.42 -1.38 -16.35
N ALA A 323 -13.92 -1.24 -17.58
CA ALA A 323 -15.32 -0.94 -17.86
C ALA A 323 -16.07 -2.25 -18.16
N TRP A 324 -17.13 -2.51 -17.39
CA TRP A 324 -17.92 -3.72 -17.51
C TRP A 324 -19.15 -3.46 -18.38
N HIS A 325 -19.45 -4.39 -19.29
CA HIS A 325 -20.71 -4.34 -20.03
C HIS A 325 -21.90 -4.48 -19.07
N ARG A 326 -22.80 -3.50 -19.11
CA ARG A 326 -23.91 -3.33 -18.16
C ARG A 326 -23.45 -3.17 -16.71
N GLY A 327 -22.27 -2.55 -16.52
CA GLY A 327 -21.67 -2.32 -15.20
C GLY A 327 -22.49 -1.41 -14.27
N ASP A 328 -23.57 -0.82 -14.75
CA ASP A 328 -24.56 -0.03 -14.02
C ASP A 328 -25.83 -0.81 -13.64
N THR A 329 -26.01 -2.01 -14.18
CA THR A 329 -27.15 -2.90 -13.84
C THR A 329 -26.72 -4.23 -13.23
N ARG A 330 -25.44 -4.62 -13.37
CA ARG A 330 -24.89 -5.84 -12.76
C ARG A 330 -23.46 -5.64 -12.27
N TRP A 331 -23.12 -6.35 -11.19
CA TRP A 331 -21.75 -6.46 -10.66
C TRP A 331 -21.07 -7.73 -11.17
N ASN A 332 -19.74 -7.74 -11.19
CA ASN A 332 -18.92 -8.90 -11.55
C ASN A 332 -17.89 -9.14 -10.45
N ASP A 333 -17.77 -10.38 -9.97
CA ASP A 333 -16.66 -10.82 -9.10
C ASP A 333 -15.50 -11.28 -9.98
N TYR A 334 -14.29 -10.82 -9.67
CA TYR A 334 -13.10 -11.10 -10.47
C TYR A 334 -11.79 -10.96 -9.69
N THR A 335 -10.73 -11.51 -10.27
CA THR A 335 -9.36 -11.42 -9.77
C THR A 335 -8.45 -10.83 -10.85
N VAL A 336 -7.52 -9.97 -10.44
CA VAL A 336 -6.43 -9.48 -11.28
C VAL A 336 -5.14 -10.19 -10.90
N TYR A 337 -4.45 -10.69 -11.91
CA TYR A 337 -3.13 -11.27 -11.80
C TYR A 337 -2.15 -10.56 -12.72
N VAL A 338 -0.86 -10.64 -12.40
CA VAL A 338 0.22 -10.18 -13.27
C VAL A 338 1.25 -11.29 -13.49
N SER A 339 2.00 -11.20 -14.59
CA SER A 339 3.08 -12.13 -14.92
C SER A 339 4.16 -11.45 -15.75
N THR A 340 5.41 -11.88 -15.62
CA THR A 340 6.52 -11.49 -16.50
C THR A 340 6.67 -12.43 -17.71
N ASP A 341 6.23 -13.68 -17.59
CA ASP A 341 6.48 -14.76 -18.56
C ASP A 341 5.21 -15.28 -19.27
N GLY A 342 4.02 -14.86 -18.83
CA GLY A 342 2.74 -15.26 -19.39
C GLY A 342 2.25 -16.64 -18.94
N THR A 343 3.00 -17.32 -18.07
CA THR A 343 2.74 -18.68 -17.57
C THR A 343 2.52 -18.72 -16.07
N THR A 344 3.39 -18.06 -15.30
CA THR A 344 3.32 -17.98 -13.83
C THR A 344 2.68 -16.66 -13.45
N TYR A 345 1.54 -16.72 -12.77
CA TYR A 345 0.74 -15.54 -12.43
C TYR A 345 0.71 -15.31 -10.92
N THR A 346 0.92 -14.07 -10.51
CA THR A 346 0.79 -13.62 -9.12
C THR A 346 -0.49 -12.80 -8.97
N LYS A 347 -1.29 -13.11 -7.95
CA LYS A 347 -2.52 -12.34 -7.62
C LYS A 347 -2.15 -10.96 -7.09
N THR A 348 -2.75 -9.91 -7.62
CA THR A 348 -2.50 -8.51 -7.21
C THR A 348 -3.74 -7.78 -6.73
N TRP A 349 -4.94 -8.23 -7.11
CA TRP A 349 -6.21 -7.69 -6.62
C TRP A 349 -7.32 -8.73 -6.77
N GLU A 350 -8.33 -8.69 -5.90
CA GLU A 350 -9.52 -9.55 -5.96
C GLU A 350 -10.72 -8.82 -5.35
N GLY A 351 -11.90 -8.96 -5.95
CA GLY A 351 -13.11 -8.34 -5.45
C GLY A 351 -14.22 -8.22 -6.48
N ARG A 352 -15.08 -7.22 -6.26
CA ARG A 352 -16.31 -6.98 -7.01
C ARG A 352 -16.29 -5.63 -7.74
N SER A 353 -16.82 -5.59 -8.96
CA SER A 353 -17.13 -4.32 -9.66
C SER A 353 -18.36 -3.64 -9.03
N THR A 354 -18.47 -2.32 -9.10
CA THR A 354 -19.49 -1.59 -8.32
C THR A 354 -20.93 -1.97 -8.68
N GLY A 355 -21.19 -2.29 -9.95
CA GLY A 355 -22.56 -2.48 -10.42
C GLY A 355 -23.35 -1.17 -10.53
N THR A 356 -22.66 -0.02 -10.60
CA THR A 356 -23.28 1.32 -10.60
C THR A 356 -22.83 2.22 -11.76
N THR A 357 -21.92 1.75 -12.62
CA THR A 357 -21.40 2.56 -13.73
C THR A 357 -20.92 1.72 -14.90
N THR A 358 -21.06 2.26 -16.12
CA THR A 358 -20.46 1.74 -17.35
C THR A 358 -19.10 2.39 -17.66
N THR A 359 -18.68 3.40 -16.87
CA THR A 359 -17.35 4.01 -17.01
C THR A 359 -16.27 3.12 -16.41
N PRO A 360 -15.00 3.20 -16.86
CA PRO A 360 -13.91 2.40 -16.31
C PRO A 360 -13.73 2.59 -14.80
N GLU A 361 -13.74 1.48 -14.06
CA GLU A 361 -13.46 1.45 -12.63
C GLU A 361 -11.97 1.20 -12.41
N THR A 362 -11.32 2.04 -11.59
CA THR A 362 -9.90 1.89 -11.24
C THR A 362 -9.74 0.93 -10.06
N ARG A 363 -8.82 -0.03 -10.18
CA ARG A 363 -8.37 -0.91 -9.10
C ARG A 363 -6.85 -0.97 -9.07
N LEU A 364 -6.28 -0.44 -7.99
CA LEU A 364 -4.85 -0.57 -7.70
C LEU A 364 -4.55 -1.94 -7.10
N PHE A 365 -3.34 -2.42 -7.33
CA PHE A 365 -2.85 -3.65 -6.72
C PHE A 365 -2.75 -3.47 -5.22
N THR A 366 -3.34 -4.39 -4.46
CA THR A 366 -3.27 -4.38 -3.00
C THR A 366 -1.85 -4.63 -2.50
N THR A 367 -1.03 -5.25 -3.36
CA THR A 367 0.36 -5.62 -3.10
C THR A 367 1.37 -4.58 -3.57
N GLY A 368 0.91 -3.37 -3.93
CA GLY A 368 1.75 -2.32 -4.49
C GLY A 368 2.17 -2.58 -5.95
N PRO A 369 3.02 -1.70 -6.51
CA PRO A 369 3.48 -1.80 -7.89
C PRO A 369 4.31 -3.07 -8.16
N ARG A 370 4.14 -3.66 -9.34
CA ARG A 370 4.77 -4.92 -9.75
C ARG A 370 5.38 -4.80 -11.13
N THR A 371 6.61 -5.29 -11.27
CA THR A 371 7.26 -5.49 -12.56
C THR A 371 6.60 -6.66 -13.30
N ALA A 372 5.91 -6.37 -14.40
CA ALA A 372 5.18 -7.38 -15.17
C ALA A 372 4.98 -6.97 -16.65
N ARG A 373 4.73 -7.96 -17.50
CA ARG A 373 4.41 -7.79 -18.93
C ARG A 373 2.95 -8.16 -19.23
N TYR A 374 2.40 -9.13 -18.52
CA TYR A 374 1.05 -9.64 -18.73
C TYR A 374 0.15 -9.27 -17.57
N VAL A 375 -1.09 -8.89 -17.86
CA VAL A 375 -2.16 -8.69 -16.87
C VAL A 375 -3.32 -9.59 -17.23
N LYS A 376 -3.80 -10.40 -16.27
CA LYS A 376 -4.94 -11.32 -16.45
C LYS A 376 -6.08 -10.91 -15.55
N ILE A 377 -7.24 -10.60 -16.13
CA ILE A 377 -8.49 -10.29 -15.44
C ILE A 377 -9.38 -11.52 -15.54
N SER A 378 -9.61 -12.21 -14.43
CA SER A 378 -10.26 -13.51 -14.37
C SER A 378 -11.61 -13.43 -13.65
N PHE A 379 -12.69 -13.75 -14.35
CA PHE A 379 -14.07 -13.66 -13.89
C PHE A 379 -14.51 -14.87 -13.06
N TRP A 380 -15.39 -14.63 -12.09
CA TRP A 380 -15.91 -15.65 -11.19
C TRP A 380 -17.43 -15.83 -11.36
N GLN A 381 -18.18 -14.76 -11.13
CA GLN A 381 -19.64 -14.78 -11.14
C GLN A 381 -20.25 -13.37 -11.30
N ASN A 382 -21.50 -13.33 -11.74
CA ASN A 382 -22.37 -12.17 -11.75
C ASN A 382 -23.82 -12.63 -11.39
N PRO A 383 -24.77 -11.73 -11.09
CA PRO A 383 -26.09 -12.12 -10.60
C PRO A 383 -27.03 -12.68 -11.68
N GLU A 384 -26.67 -12.63 -12.97
CA GLU A 384 -27.56 -12.99 -14.07
C GLU A 384 -27.15 -14.28 -14.78
N ASN A 385 -25.85 -14.51 -14.97
CA ASN A 385 -25.32 -15.63 -15.76
C ASN A 385 -23.82 -15.86 -15.50
N ASP A 386 -23.22 -16.75 -16.28
CA ASP A 386 -21.81 -17.14 -16.24
C ASP A 386 -20.93 -16.41 -17.27
N TRP A 387 -21.39 -15.29 -17.84
CA TRP A 387 -20.64 -14.52 -18.84
C TRP A 387 -19.87 -13.35 -18.22
N ALA A 388 -18.56 -13.31 -18.50
CA ALA A 388 -17.70 -12.16 -18.31
C ALA A 388 -17.77 -11.26 -19.55
N SER A 389 -18.05 -9.97 -19.38
CA SER A 389 -18.07 -9.04 -20.51
C SER A 389 -17.43 -7.70 -20.15
N ILE A 390 -16.31 -7.39 -20.80
CA ILE A 390 -15.52 -6.18 -20.57
C ILE A 390 -15.56 -5.33 -21.83
N THR A 391 -16.05 -4.10 -21.73
CA THR A 391 -16.06 -3.16 -22.85
C THR A 391 -14.69 -2.53 -23.02
N GLU A 392 -14.00 -2.20 -21.93
CA GLU A 392 -12.66 -1.62 -22.00
C GLU A 392 -11.80 -2.07 -20.82
N ALA A 393 -10.54 -2.39 -21.08
CA ALA A 393 -9.53 -2.67 -20.09
C ALA A 393 -8.24 -1.91 -20.39
N ALA A 394 -7.74 -1.18 -19.39
CA ALA A 394 -6.44 -0.54 -19.43
C ALA A 394 -5.60 -0.93 -18.21
N VAL A 395 -4.28 -0.80 -18.35
CA VAL A 395 -3.32 -1.09 -17.29
C VAL A 395 -2.69 0.21 -16.82
N LEU A 396 -2.50 0.36 -15.51
CA LEU A 396 -1.88 1.53 -14.90
C LEU A 396 -0.43 1.24 -14.57
N GLY A 397 0.47 2.21 -14.78
CA GLY A 397 1.89 2.04 -14.51
C GLY A 397 2.81 3.01 -15.25
N SER A 398 4.11 2.67 -15.27
CA SER A 398 5.17 3.39 -15.99
C SER A 398 5.99 2.47 -16.87
#